data_AF-A0A1W1UXJ1-F1
#
_entry.id   AF-A0A1W1UXJ1-F1
#
_cell.length_a   1.000
_cell.length_b   1.000
_cell.length_c   1.000
_cell.angle_alpha   90.00
_cell.angle_beta   90.00
_cell.angle_gamma   90.00
#
_symmetry.space_group_name_H-M   'P 1'
#
loop_
_entity.id
_entity.type
_entity.pdbx_description
1 polymer ?
#
loop_
_entity_poly.entity_id
_entity_poly.type
_entity_poly.pdbx_seq_one_letter_code
_entity_poly.pdbx_strand_id
1 'polypeptide(L)'
;MATRAENAQVLKQELGLEIDTSGPDPKAPQLQGWADRLATEKDAVQKEVLTWQVQNTLDVELEPEGVTVEQLQNWLGRADTEREAVLAEINGGSNANDLAPTAPSATPNETVLVTVNSVIAGYGGTFGDPEQDPEKRVIGKEPLSVKLTHAVGRALVDGTLVLAE
;
A
#
# COMPACT_ATOMS: atom_id res chain seq x y z
N MET A 1 -36.81 14.54 -9.07
CA MET A 1 -35.38 14.31 -8.84
C MET A 1 -35.30 13.09 -7.95
N ALA A 2 -34.51 12.08 -8.34
CA ALA A 2 -34.35 10.87 -7.54
C ALA A 2 -33.64 11.22 -6.21
N THR A 3 -34.10 10.62 -5.13
CA THR A 3 -33.48 10.77 -3.80
C THR A 3 -32.15 10.02 -3.72
N ARG A 4 -31.31 10.33 -2.71
CA ARG A 4 -30.03 9.62 -2.48
C ARG A 4 -30.21 8.11 -2.42
N ALA A 5 -31.26 7.66 -1.71
CA ALA A 5 -31.59 6.25 -1.56
C ALA A 5 -31.98 5.61 -2.90
N GLU A 6 -32.78 6.29 -3.72
CA GLU A 6 -33.16 5.78 -5.06
C GLU A 6 -31.95 5.66 -5.98
N ASN A 7 -31.06 6.65 -6.02
CA ASN A 7 -29.85 6.59 -6.84
C ASN A 7 -28.88 5.50 -6.37
N ALA A 8 -28.67 5.37 -5.05
CA ALA A 8 -27.84 4.30 -4.50
C ALA A 8 -28.44 2.92 -4.78
N GLN A 9 -29.78 2.79 -4.78
CA GLN A 9 -30.45 1.55 -5.11
C GLN A 9 -30.27 1.16 -6.59
N VAL A 10 -30.29 2.14 -7.51
CA VAL A 10 -29.95 1.91 -8.94
C VAL A 10 -28.51 1.41 -9.08
N LEU A 11 -27.55 2.08 -8.44
CA LEU A 11 -26.15 1.67 -8.45
C LEU A 11 -25.97 0.26 -7.87
N LYS A 12 -26.68 -0.08 -6.78
CA LYS A 12 -26.67 -1.42 -6.20
C LYS A 12 -27.25 -2.48 -7.14
N GLN A 13 -28.36 -2.20 -7.83
CA GLN A 13 -28.96 -3.16 -8.75
C GLN A 13 -28.08 -3.41 -9.97
N GLU A 14 -27.47 -2.35 -10.51
CA GLU A 14 -26.72 -2.44 -11.76
C GLU A 14 -25.26 -2.88 -11.59
N LEU A 15 -24.62 -2.51 -10.47
CA LEU A 15 -23.21 -2.82 -10.16
C LEU A 15 -23.04 -3.90 -9.08
N GLY A 16 -24.09 -4.22 -8.33
CA GLY A 16 -23.99 -5.10 -7.16
C GLY A 16 -23.25 -4.48 -5.97
N LEU A 17 -22.96 -3.17 -6.01
CA LEU A 17 -22.20 -2.46 -4.98
C LEU A 17 -23.14 -1.80 -3.98
N GLU A 18 -22.95 -2.10 -2.69
CA GLU A 18 -23.76 -1.53 -1.62
C GLU A 18 -23.17 -0.20 -1.14
N ILE A 19 -23.84 0.91 -1.44
CA ILE A 19 -23.39 2.26 -1.04
C ILE A 19 -24.14 2.65 0.23
N ASP A 20 -23.40 2.94 1.31
CA ASP A 20 -23.99 3.53 2.51
C ASP A 20 -24.45 4.97 2.20
N THR A 21 -25.75 5.21 2.36
CA THR A 21 -26.36 6.55 2.23
C THR A 21 -26.71 7.17 3.59
N SER A 22 -26.33 6.50 4.67
CA SER A 22 -26.60 6.90 6.05
C SER A 22 -25.69 8.07 6.45
N GLY A 23 -24.50 8.13 5.86
CA GLY A 23 -23.54 9.22 5.99
C GLY A 23 -23.91 10.54 5.29
N PRO A 24 -23.13 11.61 5.58
CA PRO A 24 -23.22 12.89 4.87
C PRO A 24 -22.77 12.77 3.39
N ASP A 25 -21.86 11.84 3.11
CA ASP A 25 -21.36 11.50 1.78
C ASP A 25 -21.70 10.03 1.45
N PRO A 26 -21.93 9.70 0.16
CA PRO A 26 -21.79 10.56 -1.01
C PRO A 26 -23.00 11.49 -1.19
N LYS A 27 -22.74 12.69 -1.73
CA LYS A 27 -23.80 13.70 -1.95
C LYS A 27 -24.78 13.24 -3.03
N ALA A 28 -26.03 13.69 -2.93
CA ALA A 28 -27.07 13.43 -3.92
C ALA A 28 -26.66 13.69 -5.40
N PRO A 29 -26.02 14.83 -5.75
CA PRO A 29 -25.57 15.07 -7.12
C PRO A 29 -24.48 14.10 -7.60
N GLN A 30 -23.64 13.58 -6.70
CA GLN A 30 -22.59 12.61 -7.06
C GLN A 30 -23.21 11.25 -7.37
N LEU A 31 -24.12 10.77 -6.53
CA LEU A 31 -24.89 9.55 -6.77
C LEU A 31 -25.71 9.63 -8.06
N GLN A 32 -26.30 10.79 -8.33
CA GLN A 32 -27.05 11.03 -9.55
C GLN A 32 -26.12 11.01 -10.78
N GLY A 33 -24.96 11.68 -10.72
CA GLY A 33 -23.97 11.66 -11.80
C GLY A 33 -23.46 10.26 -12.14
N TRP A 34 -23.27 9.42 -11.12
CA TRP A 34 -22.94 8.01 -11.32
C TRP A 34 -24.10 7.24 -11.97
N ALA A 35 -25.33 7.40 -11.47
CA ALA A 35 -26.50 6.72 -12.02
C ALA A 35 -26.78 7.10 -13.49
N ASP A 36 -26.62 8.39 -13.86
CA ASP A 36 -26.79 8.88 -15.22
C ASP A 36 -25.71 8.32 -16.17
N ARG A 37 -24.45 8.25 -15.71
CA ARG A 37 -23.33 7.72 -16.52
C ARG A 37 -23.32 6.19 -16.61
N LEU A 38 -23.97 5.49 -15.70
CA LEU A 38 -23.93 4.03 -15.64
C LEU A 38 -24.39 3.35 -16.94
N ALA A 39 -25.36 3.94 -17.64
CA ALA A 39 -25.88 3.44 -18.91
C ALA A 39 -24.86 3.48 -20.06
N THR A 40 -23.81 4.30 -19.96
CA THR A 40 -22.80 4.51 -21.02
C THR A 40 -21.39 4.17 -20.60
N GLU A 41 -21.06 4.29 -19.31
CA GLU A 41 -19.71 4.17 -18.76
C GLU A 41 -19.68 3.28 -17.51
N LYS A 42 -20.29 2.09 -17.59
CA LYS A 42 -20.45 1.17 -16.45
C LYS A 42 -19.13 0.89 -15.71
N ASP A 43 -18.06 0.55 -16.42
CA ASP A 43 -16.74 0.26 -15.82
C ASP A 43 -16.11 1.47 -15.13
N ALA A 44 -16.22 2.66 -15.74
CA ALA A 44 -15.67 3.88 -15.15
C ALA A 44 -16.42 4.27 -13.88
N VAL A 45 -17.76 4.20 -13.91
CA VAL A 45 -18.61 4.44 -12.75
C VAL A 45 -18.34 3.41 -11.65
N GLN A 46 -18.20 2.13 -12.01
CA GLN A 46 -17.87 1.07 -11.05
C GLN A 46 -16.55 1.35 -10.34
N LYS A 47 -15.52 1.75 -11.10
CA LYS A 47 -14.23 2.13 -10.55
C LYS A 47 -14.33 3.34 -9.64
N GLU A 48 -15.03 4.41 -10.04
CA GLU A 48 -15.24 5.60 -9.20
C GLU A 48 -15.97 5.29 -7.90
N VAL A 49 -17.03 4.48 -7.95
CA VAL A 49 -17.81 4.07 -6.76
C VAL A 49 -16.93 3.26 -5.82
N LEU A 50 -16.16 2.30 -6.34
CA LEU A 50 -15.24 1.48 -5.55
C LEU A 50 -14.10 2.32 -4.94
N THR A 51 -13.51 3.24 -5.71
CA THR A 51 -12.51 4.18 -5.20
C THR A 51 -13.08 5.00 -4.06
N TRP A 52 -14.27 5.57 -4.25
CA TRP A 52 -14.95 6.32 -3.19
C TRP A 52 -15.22 5.46 -1.95
N GLN A 53 -15.67 4.21 -2.11
CA GLN A 53 -15.88 3.30 -0.98
C GLN A 53 -14.60 2.99 -0.23
N VAL A 54 -13.50 2.70 -0.92
CA VAL A 54 -12.20 2.48 -0.27
C VAL A 54 -11.76 3.73 0.49
N GLN A 55 -11.85 4.91 -0.13
CA GLN A 55 -11.51 6.19 0.50
C GLN A 55 -12.34 6.42 1.77
N ASN A 56 -13.65 6.20 1.71
CA ASN A 56 -14.55 6.43 2.84
C ASN A 56 -14.39 5.39 3.96
N THR A 57 -14.15 4.13 3.62
CA THR A 57 -13.93 3.06 4.61
C THR A 57 -12.59 3.21 5.32
N LEU A 58 -11.53 3.54 4.57
CA LEU A 58 -10.18 3.62 5.10
C LEU A 58 -9.81 5.03 5.61
N ASP A 59 -10.61 6.04 5.25
CA ASP A 59 -10.36 7.47 5.50
C ASP A 59 -9.06 7.94 4.83
N VAL A 60 -8.94 7.72 3.53
CA VAL A 60 -7.75 8.06 2.70
C VAL A 60 -8.12 8.74 1.40
N GLU A 61 -7.19 9.48 0.83
CA GLU A 61 -7.30 10.05 -0.51
C GLU A 61 -6.61 9.11 -1.53
N LEU A 62 -7.36 8.61 -2.49
CA LEU A 62 -6.88 7.66 -3.52
C LEU A 62 -6.97 8.28 -4.91
N GLU A 63 -5.87 8.27 -5.65
CA GLU A 63 -5.88 8.68 -7.05
C GLU A 63 -6.37 7.54 -7.96
N PRO A 64 -7.47 7.72 -8.71
CA PRO A 64 -8.07 6.66 -9.50
C PRO A 64 -7.22 6.27 -10.73
N GLU A 65 -6.23 7.06 -11.14
CA GLU A 65 -5.49 6.82 -12.39
C GLU A 65 -4.63 5.55 -12.37
N GLY A 66 -4.15 5.11 -11.19
CA GLY A 66 -3.26 3.96 -11.05
C GLY A 66 -3.89 2.65 -10.56
N VAL A 67 -5.15 2.66 -10.13
CA VAL A 67 -5.75 1.53 -9.38
C VAL A 67 -6.73 0.73 -10.23
N THR A 68 -6.67 -0.60 -10.16
CA THR A 68 -7.63 -1.49 -10.84
C THR A 68 -8.86 -1.78 -9.98
N VAL A 69 -9.97 -2.17 -10.63
CA VAL A 69 -11.20 -2.61 -9.95
C VAL A 69 -10.92 -3.79 -9.00
N GLU A 70 -10.07 -4.74 -9.42
CA GLU A 70 -9.67 -5.88 -8.60
C GLU A 70 -8.88 -5.46 -7.36
N GLN A 71 -7.97 -4.48 -7.48
CA GLN A 71 -7.25 -3.93 -6.32
C GLN A 71 -8.21 -3.26 -5.33
N LEU A 72 -9.15 -2.45 -5.82
CA LEU A 72 -10.15 -1.78 -4.97
C LEU A 72 -11.03 -2.80 -4.23
N GLN A 73 -11.47 -3.86 -4.91
CA GLN A 73 -12.25 -4.93 -4.29
C GLN A 73 -11.43 -5.72 -3.27
N ASN A 74 -10.17 -6.01 -3.56
CA ASN A 74 -9.26 -6.67 -2.62
C ASN A 74 -9.06 -5.83 -1.35
N TRP A 75 -8.79 -4.53 -1.52
CA TRP A 75 -8.67 -3.60 -0.40
C TRP A 75 -9.95 -3.48 0.42
N LEU A 76 -11.13 -3.40 -0.22
CA LEU A 76 -12.41 -3.42 0.50
C LEU A 76 -12.63 -4.73 1.27
N GLY A 77 -12.31 -5.88 0.68
CA GLY A 77 -12.45 -7.17 1.34
C GLY A 77 -11.52 -7.36 2.54
N ARG A 78 -10.37 -6.67 2.55
CA ARG A 78 -9.37 -6.72 3.62
C ARG A 78 -9.45 -5.53 4.57
N ALA A 79 -10.21 -4.48 4.26
CA ALA A 79 -10.26 -3.25 5.03
C ALA A 79 -10.70 -3.47 6.48
N ASP A 80 -11.63 -4.41 6.72
CA ASP A 80 -12.11 -4.73 8.08
C ASP A 80 -11.11 -5.54 8.91
N THR A 81 -10.33 -6.43 8.29
CA THR A 81 -9.43 -7.35 9.01
C THR A 81 -7.96 -6.89 9.02
N GLU A 82 -7.53 -6.16 8.01
CA GLU A 82 -6.14 -5.81 7.73
C GLU A 82 -5.97 -4.33 7.35
N ARG A 83 -6.76 -3.45 7.98
CA ARG A 83 -6.79 -2.00 7.69
C ARG A 83 -5.40 -1.38 7.55
N GLU A 84 -4.48 -1.63 8.48
CA GLU A 84 -3.13 -1.05 8.47
C GLU A 84 -2.28 -1.53 7.28
N ALA A 85 -2.42 -2.79 6.88
CA ALA A 85 -1.71 -3.34 5.72
C ALA A 85 -2.23 -2.73 4.42
N VAL A 86 -3.56 -2.61 4.29
CA VAL A 86 -4.19 -1.97 3.14
C VAL A 86 -3.82 -0.49 3.04
N LEU A 87 -3.79 0.24 4.16
CA LEU A 87 -3.32 1.63 4.21
C LEU A 87 -1.86 1.77 3.80
N ALA A 88 -1.01 0.81 4.15
CA ALA A 88 0.39 0.78 3.73
C ALA A 88 0.53 0.52 2.22
N GLU A 89 -0.30 -0.36 1.64
CA GLU A 89 -0.34 -0.60 0.20
C GLU A 89 -0.81 0.64 -0.58
N ILE A 90 -1.77 1.39 -0.03
CA ILE A 90 -2.32 2.61 -0.65
C ILE A 90 -1.32 3.78 -0.57
N ASN A 91 -0.75 4.06 0.60
CA ASN A 91 0.21 5.17 0.79
C ASN A 91 1.60 4.86 0.21
N GLY A 92 1.95 3.58 0.06
CA GLY A 92 3.19 3.14 -0.57
C GLY A 92 3.13 3.01 -2.10
N GLY A 93 2.07 3.53 -2.74
CA GLY A 93 1.74 3.26 -4.13
C GLY A 93 2.87 3.56 -5.13
N SER A 94 3.53 2.49 -5.60
CA SER A 94 3.96 2.24 -6.99
C SER A 94 4.92 1.05 -7.02
N ASN A 95 4.42 -0.19 -6.85
CA ASN A 95 5.02 -1.44 -7.37
C ASN A 95 4.30 -2.67 -6.79
N ALA A 96 3.10 -2.98 -7.31
CA ALA A 96 2.51 -4.31 -7.15
C ALA A 96 2.63 -5.16 -8.43
N ASN A 97 3.33 -4.66 -9.47
CA ASN A 97 3.60 -5.42 -10.69
C ASN A 97 5.07 -5.36 -11.15
N ASP A 98 5.96 -4.80 -10.35
CA ASP A 98 7.41 -4.96 -10.51
C ASP A 98 7.94 -5.08 -9.10
N LEU A 99 8.31 -6.29 -8.67
CA LEU A 99 9.03 -6.56 -7.44
C LEU A 99 8.54 -5.72 -6.23
N ALA A 100 7.78 -6.35 -5.33
CA ALA A 100 8.15 -6.10 -3.95
C ALA A 100 9.69 -6.18 -3.91
N PRO A 101 10.45 -5.24 -3.31
CA PRO A 101 11.56 -5.72 -2.53
C PRO A 101 10.86 -6.57 -1.47
N THR A 102 10.55 -7.82 -1.84
CA THR A 102 10.41 -8.91 -0.92
C THR A 102 11.62 -8.66 -0.05
N ALA A 103 11.40 -8.18 1.18
CA ALA A 103 12.43 -8.33 2.20
C ALA A 103 12.88 -9.77 1.99
N PRO A 104 14.12 -10.01 1.50
CA PRO A 104 14.45 -11.22 0.75
C PRO A 104 13.86 -12.36 1.52
N SER A 105 12.89 -13.09 0.93
CA SER A 105 12.04 -14.05 1.65
C SER A 105 12.93 -14.77 2.63
N ALA A 106 12.87 -14.37 3.90
CA ALA A 106 14.02 -14.52 4.78
C ALA A 106 14.10 -16.01 5.06
N THR A 107 14.91 -16.70 4.26
CA THR A 107 15.35 -18.03 4.60
C THR A 107 16.11 -17.81 5.90
N PRO A 108 15.59 -18.28 7.05
CA PRO A 108 16.25 -18.00 8.31
C PRO A 108 17.69 -18.55 8.21
N ASN A 109 18.69 -17.66 8.32
CA ASN A 109 20.14 -17.84 8.10
C ASN A 109 20.73 -17.45 6.73
N GLU A 110 20.03 -16.74 5.87
CA GLU A 110 20.68 -16.13 4.71
C GLU A 110 21.68 -15.04 5.15
N THR A 111 22.93 -15.13 4.69
CA THR A 111 23.96 -14.13 4.96
C THR A 111 24.14 -13.23 3.76
N VAL A 112 24.06 -11.92 3.97
CA VAL A 112 24.24 -10.89 2.95
C VAL A 112 25.50 -10.08 3.24
N LEU A 113 26.20 -9.67 2.19
CA LEU A 113 27.33 -8.74 2.30
C LEU A 113 26.80 -7.32 2.22
N VAL A 114 26.94 -6.57 3.30
CA VAL A 114 26.37 -5.21 3.41
C VAL A 114 27.42 -4.23 3.89
N THR A 115 27.26 -2.97 3.51
CA THR A 115 28.04 -1.86 4.06
C THR A 115 27.12 -0.67 4.33
N VAL A 116 27.53 0.24 5.22
CA VAL A 116 26.80 1.48 5.45
C VAL A 116 26.91 2.36 4.20
N ASN A 117 25.79 2.96 3.80
CA ASN A 117 25.74 3.90 2.69
C ASN A 117 26.89 4.91 2.76
N SER A 118 27.58 5.13 1.64
CA SER A 118 28.76 5.99 1.56
C SER A 118 28.51 7.42 2.05
N VAL A 119 27.28 7.92 1.93
CA VAL A 119 26.88 9.22 2.49
C VAL A 119 26.91 9.20 4.01
N ILE A 120 26.29 8.20 4.63
CA ILE A 120 26.21 8.05 6.09
C ILE A 120 27.59 7.72 6.67
N ALA A 121 28.33 6.82 6.01
CA ALA A 121 29.69 6.49 6.34
C ALA A 121 30.64 7.70 6.24
N GLY A 122 30.38 8.62 5.29
CA GLY A 122 31.11 9.87 5.13
C GLY A 122 31.02 10.81 6.33
N TYR A 123 29.91 10.73 7.09
CA TYR A 123 29.74 11.45 8.37
C TYR A 123 30.19 10.64 9.59
N GLY A 124 30.81 9.48 9.40
CA GLY A 124 31.24 8.58 10.48
C GLY A 124 30.10 7.75 11.07
N GLY A 125 28.95 7.67 10.39
CA GLY A 125 27.82 6.86 10.83
C GLY A 125 28.11 5.35 10.73
N THR A 126 27.59 4.61 11.69
CA THR A 126 27.61 3.15 11.73
C THR A 126 26.19 2.63 11.94
N PHE A 127 25.95 1.39 11.51
CA PHE A 127 24.68 0.71 11.72
C PHE A 127 24.85 -0.40 12.76
N GLY A 128 24.02 -0.35 13.80
CA GLY A 128 24.04 -1.29 14.91
C GLY A 128 22.88 -2.29 14.82
N ASP A 129 23.19 -3.58 14.84
CA ASP A 129 22.20 -4.65 14.91
C ASP A 129 22.51 -5.61 16.09
N PRO A 130 21.69 -5.60 17.17
CA PRO A 130 21.90 -6.45 18.33
C PRO A 130 21.64 -7.94 18.05
N GLU A 131 20.93 -8.28 16.96
CA GLU A 131 20.59 -9.65 16.58
C GLU A 131 21.76 -10.37 15.87
N GLN A 132 22.81 -9.64 15.47
CA GLN A 132 24.03 -10.23 14.93
C GLN A 132 24.93 -10.83 16.02
N ASP A 133 25.83 -11.70 15.56
CA ASP A 133 26.96 -12.17 16.36
C ASP A 133 27.75 -10.96 16.91
N PRO A 134 28.29 -11.00 18.15
CA PRO A 134 28.90 -9.83 18.81
C PRO A 134 29.95 -9.10 17.98
N GLU A 135 30.73 -9.83 17.18
CA GLU A 135 31.78 -9.30 16.32
C GLU A 135 31.24 -8.61 15.05
N LYS A 136 29.94 -8.78 14.75
CA LYS A 136 29.28 -8.30 13.54
C LYS A 136 28.10 -7.36 13.81
N ARG A 137 27.92 -6.95 15.06
CA ARG A 137 26.83 -6.05 15.48
C ARG A 137 26.95 -4.65 14.94
N VAL A 138 28.16 -4.21 14.60
CA VAL A 138 28.42 -2.86 14.10
C VAL A 138 28.91 -2.96 12.68
N ILE A 139 28.07 -2.54 11.74
CA ILE A 139 28.40 -2.44 10.32
C ILE A 139 28.86 -1.00 10.07
N GLY A 140 29.99 -0.86 9.39
CA GLY A 140 30.57 0.43 9.04
C GLY A 140 30.72 0.60 7.54
N LYS A 141 31.70 1.41 7.14
CA LYS A 141 32.05 1.67 5.72
C LYS A 141 32.67 0.48 4.98
N GLU A 142 33.12 -0.54 5.72
CA GLU A 142 33.72 -1.73 5.13
C GLU A 142 32.63 -2.78 4.92
N PRO A 143 32.66 -3.54 3.81
CA PRO A 143 31.74 -4.64 3.58
C PRO A 143 31.83 -5.68 4.68
N LEU A 144 30.69 -6.04 5.27
CA LEU A 144 30.60 -7.05 6.32
C LEU A 144 29.52 -8.06 5.98
N SER A 145 29.85 -9.35 6.11
CA SER A 145 28.89 -10.44 5.89
C SER A 145 28.09 -10.68 7.17
N VAL A 146 26.81 -10.34 7.13
CA VAL A 146 25.88 -10.37 8.27
C VAL A 146 24.66 -11.21 7.94
N LYS A 147 23.97 -11.70 8.97
CA LYS A 147 22.70 -12.40 8.81
C LYS A 147 21.63 -11.42 8.37
N LEU A 148 20.74 -11.83 7.47
CA LEU A 148 19.58 -11.02 7.09
C LEU A 148 18.55 -11.04 8.23
N THR A 149 18.72 -10.15 9.20
CA THR A 149 17.79 -9.92 10.30
C THR A 149 16.71 -8.94 9.87
N HIS A 150 15.66 -8.79 10.68
CA HIS A 150 14.63 -7.79 10.43
C HIS A 150 15.21 -6.37 10.42
N ALA A 151 16.18 -6.08 11.29
CA ALA A 151 16.87 -4.79 11.32
C ALA A 151 17.69 -4.52 10.05
N VAL A 152 18.48 -5.50 9.59
CA VAL A 152 19.27 -5.39 8.35
C VAL A 152 18.37 -5.26 7.13
N GLY A 153 17.32 -6.08 7.04
CA GLY A 153 16.34 -6.00 5.94
C GLY A 153 15.69 -4.62 5.86
N ARG A 154 15.25 -4.06 6.99
CA ARG A 154 14.69 -2.71 7.03
C ARG A 154 15.73 -1.64 6.67
N ALA A 155 16.96 -1.78 7.14
CA ALA A 155 18.03 -0.81 6.85
C ALA A 155 18.46 -0.82 5.38
N LEU A 156 18.35 -1.96 4.70
CA LEU A 156 18.55 -2.07 3.25
C LEU A 156 17.42 -1.36 2.47
N VAL A 157 16.17 -1.47 2.94
CA VAL A 157 15.01 -0.79 2.33
C VAL A 157 15.07 0.72 2.55
N ASP A 158 15.45 1.15 3.76
CA ASP A 158 15.60 2.56 4.13
C ASP A 158 16.79 3.23 3.42
N GLY A 159 17.74 2.43 2.91
CA GLY A 159 18.95 2.92 2.24
C GLY A 159 20.08 3.29 3.19
N THR A 160 19.93 2.98 4.49
CA THR A 160 20.97 3.11 5.51
C THR A 160 22.11 2.10 5.28
N LEU A 161 21.75 0.87 4.91
CA LEU A 161 22.68 -0.15 4.44
C LEU A 161 22.54 -0.31 2.93
N VAL A 162 23.62 -0.72 2.28
CA VAL A 162 23.65 -1.08 0.86
C VAL A 162 24.30 -2.45 0.69
N LEU A 163 23.85 -3.20 -0.32
CA LEU A 163 24.52 -4.44 -0.71
C LEU A 163 25.90 -4.10 -1.26
N ALA A 164 26.93 -4.75 -0.73
CA ALA A 164 28.29 -4.63 -1.25
C ALA A 164 28.54 -5.75 -2.26
N GLU A 165 29.08 -5.39 -3.43
CA GLU A 165 29.53 -6.32 -4.47
C GLU A 165 30.92 -6.90 -4.18
#